data_AF-W7SZW3-F1
#
_entry.id   AF-W7SZW3-F1
#
_cell.length_a   1.000
_cell.length_b   1.000
_cell.length_c   1.000
_cell.angle_alpha   90.00
_cell.angle_beta   90.00
_cell.angle_gamma   90.00
#
_symmetry.space_group_name_H-M   'P 1'
#
loop_
_entity.id
_entity.type
_entity.pdbx_description
1 polymer ?
#
loop_
_entity_poly.entity_id
_entity_poly.type
_entity_poly.pdbx_seq_one_letter_code
_entity_poly.pdbx_strand_id
1 'polypeptide(L)'
;MASVEQVRASLVVVGDHLRTAHQQLTEACERLTEAHAILEEASRMHPRSLVPPELTRACDHAREQLTLLLGVMEAVERFSGRL
;
A
#
# COMPACT_ATOMS: atom_id res chain seq x y z
N MET A 1 -17.70 -21.88 -19.85
CA MET A 1 -17.52 -22.01 -18.39
C MET A 1 -16.04 -22.05 -18.12
N ALA A 2 -15.51 -21.20 -17.23
CA ALA A 2 -14.09 -21.26 -16.89
C ALA A 2 -13.80 -22.57 -16.14
N SER A 3 -12.70 -23.25 -16.49
CA SER A 3 -12.26 -24.44 -15.75
C SER A 3 -11.63 -24.03 -14.41
N VAL A 4 -11.58 -24.94 -13.45
CA VAL A 4 -10.90 -24.72 -12.16
C VAL A 4 -9.43 -24.33 -12.38
N GLU A 5 -8.76 -24.95 -13.36
CA GLU A 5 -7.39 -24.60 -13.75
C GLU A 5 -7.27 -23.16 -14.25
N GLN A 6 -8.25 -22.68 -15.02
CA GLN A 6 -8.25 -21.31 -15.53
C GLN A 6 -8.49 -20.28 -14.40
N VAL A 7 -9.30 -20.64 -13.40
CA VAL A 7 -9.47 -19.82 -12.18
C VAL A 7 -8.19 -19.80 -11.37
N ARG A 8 -7.53 -20.95 -11.17
CA ARG A 8 -6.24 -21.04 -10.45
C ARG A 8 -5.16 -20.19 -11.12
N ALA A 9 -5.02 -20.29 -12.44
CA ALA A 9 -4.08 -19.47 -13.20
C ALA A 9 -4.37 -17.96 -13.06
N SER A 10 -5.66 -17.58 -13.09
CA SER A 10 -6.06 -16.18 -12.91
C SER A 10 -5.72 -15.66 -11.50
N LEU A 11 -5.87 -16.49 -10.46
CA LEU A 11 -5.52 -16.12 -9.09
C LEU A 11 -4.01 -15.95 -8.87
N VAL A 12 -3.18 -16.74 -9.55
CA VAL A 12 -1.72 -16.54 -9.53
C VAL A 12 -1.37 -15.15 -10.08
N VAL A 13 -1.94 -14.80 -11.24
CA VAL A 13 -1.73 -13.48 -11.85
C VAL A 13 -2.22 -12.34 -10.94
N VAL A 14 -3.38 -12.50 -10.31
CA VAL A 14 -3.89 -11.52 -9.32
C VAL A 14 -2.94 -11.42 -8.12
N GLY A 15 -2.44 -12.54 -7.59
CA GLY A 15 -1.49 -12.56 -6.48
C GLY A 15 -0.18 -11.83 -6.82
N ASP A 16 0.33 -12.00 -8.03
CA ASP A 16 1.53 -11.30 -8.50
C ASP A 16 1.30 -9.80 -8.61
N HIS A 17 0.17 -9.37 -9.20
CA HIS A 17 -0.19 -7.95 -9.25
C HIS A 17 -0.34 -7.33 -7.86
N LEU A 18 -0.96 -8.04 -6.91
CA LEU A 18 -1.10 -7.56 -5.54
C LEU A 18 0.25 -7.42 -4.84
N ARG A 19 1.18 -8.35 -5.06
CA ARG A 19 2.53 -8.28 -4.51
C ARG A 19 3.31 -7.08 -5.08
N THR A 20 3.22 -6.85 -6.38
CA THR A 20 3.83 -5.67 -7.02
C THR A 20 3.23 -4.38 -6.47
N ALA A 21 1.90 -4.30 -6.38
CA ALA A 21 1.22 -3.14 -5.81
C ALA A 21 1.63 -2.90 -4.34
N HIS A 22 1.81 -3.98 -3.56
CA HIS A 22 2.22 -3.89 -2.17
C HIS A 22 3.62 -3.32 -2.04
N GLN A 23 4.56 -3.81 -2.85
CA GLN A 23 5.92 -3.30 -2.87
C GLN A 23 5.96 -1.82 -3.25
N GLN A 24 5.24 -1.43 -4.31
CA GLN A 24 5.19 -0.04 -4.77
C GLN A 24 4.58 0.91 -3.73
N LEU A 25 3.50 0.48 -3.07
CA LEU A 25 2.82 1.29 -2.07
C LEU A 25 3.65 1.40 -0.78
N THR A 26 4.37 0.34 -0.40
CA THR A 26 5.31 0.38 0.72
C THR A 26 6.43 1.38 0.46
N GLU A 27 7.05 1.34 -0.73
CA GLU A 27 8.07 2.31 -1.12
C GLU A 27 7.52 3.75 -1.15
N ALA A 28 6.31 3.94 -1.64
CA ALA A 28 5.65 5.25 -1.61
C ALA A 28 5.41 5.73 -0.17
N CYS A 29 4.95 4.85 0.73
CA CYS A 29 4.76 5.16 2.15
C CYS A 29 6.06 5.58 2.83
N GLU A 30 7.16 4.86 2.55
CA GLU A 30 8.49 5.17 3.09
C GLU A 30 8.93 6.56 2.66
N ARG A 31 8.85 6.87 1.35
CA ARG A 31 9.22 8.19 0.82
C ARG A 31 8.34 9.32 1.35
N LEU A 32 7.03 9.09 1.49
CA LEU A 32 6.12 10.08 2.08
C LEU A 32 6.43 10.32 3.56
N THR A 33 6.75 9.26 4.31
CA THR A 33 7.12 9.35 5.73
C THR A 33 8.45 10.08 5.90
N GLU A 34 9.44 9.81 5.04
CA GLU A 34 10.71 10.53 5.00
C GLU A 34 10.51 12.02 4.71
N ALA A 35 9.73 12.35 3.67
CA ALA A 35 9.41 13.74 3.34
C ALA A 35 8.70 14.46 4.50
N HIS A 36 7.78 13.77 5.18
CA HIS A 36 7.10 14.30 6.36
C HIS A 36 8.10 14.60 7.47
N ALA A 37 9.00 13.66 7.78
CA ALA A 37 10.01 13.84 8.82
C ALA A 37 10.98 14.99 8.51
N ILE A 38 11.42 15.13 7.25
CA ILE A 38 12.29 16.24 6.82
C ILE A 38 11.59 17.59 7.04
N LEU A 39 10.32 17.69 6.64
CA LEU A 39 9.55 18.93 6.80
C LEU A 39 9.20 19.22 8.25
N GLU A 40 8.95 18.19 9.06
CA GLU A 40 8.73 18.32 10.49
C GLU A 40 9.99 18.83 11.20
N GLU A 41 11.16 18.28 10.86
CA GLU A 41 12.45 18.75 11.38
C GLU A 41 12.72 20.20 10.97
N ALA A 42 12.52 20.53 9.69
CA ALA A 42 12.66 21.90 9.20
C ALA A 42 11.70 22.85 9.95
N SER A 43 10.47 22.42 10.22
CA SER A 43 9.46 23.21 10.94
C SER A 43 9.91 23.62 12.34
N ARG A 44 10.80 22.86 13.01
CA ARG A 44 11.33 23.23 14.33
C ARG A 44 12.14 24.52 14.32
N MET A 45 12.72 24.87 13.18
CA MET A 45 13.47 26.12 12.98
C MET A 45 12.58 27.29 12.51
N HIS A 46 11.27 27.06 12.35
CA HIS A 46 10.34 28.05 11.83
C HIS A 46 9.18 28.31 12.81
N PRO A 47 8.63 29.54 12.85
CA PRO A 47 7.51 29.88 13.74
C PRO A 47 6.17 29.25 13.30
N ARG A 48 6.11 28.61 12.14
CA ARG A 48 4.94 27.92 11.60
C ARG A 48 5.36 26.55 11.08
N SER A 49 4.43 25.59 11.12
CA SER A 49 4.62 24.30 10.47
C SER A 49 4.83 24.50 8.96
N LEU A 50 5.88 23.87 8.44
CA LEU A 50 6.16 23.71 7.03
C LEU A 50 5.55 22.42 6.47
N VAL A 51 5.02 21.54 7.32
CA VAL A 51 4.38 20.29 6.90
C VAL A 51 3.02 20.60 6.26
N PRO A 52 2.83 20.31 4.96
CA PRO A 52 1.54 20.51 4.31
C PRO A 52 0.50 19.51 4.86
N PRO A 53 -0.74 19.93 5.13
CA PRO A 53 -1.79 19.01 5.58
C PRO A 53 -2.10 17.92 4.56
N GLU A 54 -1.92 18.21 3.26
CA GLU A 54 -2.06 17.22 2.18
C GLU A 54 -1.04 16.10 2.29
N LEU A 55 0.19 16.39 2.77
CA LEU A 55 1.22 15.37 2.97
C LEU A 55 0.82 14.42 4.10
N THR A 56 0.32 14.96 5.22
CA THR A 56 -0.19 14.13 6.32
C THR A 56 -1.33 13.23 5.85
N ARG A 57 -2.29 13.77 5.10
CA ARG A 57 -3.40 12.99 4.52
C ARG A 57 -2.90 11.91 3.57
N ALA A 58 -1.89 12.20 2.75
CA ALA A 58 -1.30 11.22 1.84
C ALA A 58 -0.64 10.06 2.62
N CYS A 59 0.10 10.36 3.70
CA CYS A 59 0.68 9.33 4.58
C CYS A 59 -0.41 8.44 5.19
N ASP A 60 -1.48 9.04 5.72
CA ASP A 60 -2.58 8.28 6.34
C ASP A 60 -3.30 7.41 5.32
N HIS A 61 -3.62 7.97 4.14
CA HIS A 61 -4.27 7.23 3.08
C HIS A 61 -3.42 6.05 2.56
N ALA A 62 -2.11 6.25 2.41
CA ALA A 62 -1.22 5.20 1.94
C ALA A 62 -1.13 4.04 2.95
N ARG A 63 -1.16 4.33 4.26
CA ARG A 63 -1.22 3.30 5.33
C ARG A 63 -2.55 2.53 5.32
N GLU A 64 -3.66 3.22 5.12
CA GLU A 64 -4.98 2.58 4.97
C GLU A 64 -4.99 1.65 3.76
N GLN A 65 -4.49 2.11 2.62
CA GLN A 65 -4.38 1.32 1.39
C GLN A 65 -3.49 0.09 1.58
N LEU A 66 -2.37 0.19 2.31
CA LEU A 66 -1.53 -0.97 2.63
C LEU A 66 -2.28 -2.03 3.41
N THR A 67 -3.06 -1.59 4.41
CA THR A 67 -3.87 -2.50 5.24
C THR A 67 -4.94 -3.22 4.40
N LEU A 68 -5.64 -2.47 3.54
CA LEU A 68 -6.62 -3.04 2.62
C LEU A 68 -5.97 -4.06 1.66
N LEU A 69 -4.80 -3.72 1.11
CA LEU A 69 -4.10 -4.57 0.17
C LEU A 69 -3.64 -5.88 0.82
N LEU A 70 -3.11 -5.84 2.04
CA LEU A 70 -2.78 -7.03 2.82
C LEU A 70 -4.01 -7.92 3.03
N GLY A 71 -5.16 -7.32 3.38
CA GLY A 71 -6.41 -8.07 3.52
C GLY A 71 -6.86 -8.75 2.22
N VAL A 72 -6.69 -8.09 1.08
CA VAL A 72 -7.01 -8.67 -0.23
C VAL A 72 -6.04 -9.81 -0.57
N MET A 73 -4.75 -9.66 -0.29
CA MET A 73 -3.75 -10.72 -0.49
C MET A 73 -4.09 -11.97 0.32
N GLU A 74 -4.41 -11.83 1.62
CA GLU A 74 -4.85 -12.95 2.45
C GLU A 74 -6.12 -13.61 1.91
N ALA A 75 -7.07 -12.82 1.41
CA ALA A 75 -8.30 -13.36 0.83
C ALA A 75 -8.04 -14.19 -0.43
N VAL A 76 -7.13 -13.72 -1.31
CA VAL A 76 -6.72 -14.44 -2.51
C VAL A 76 -5.98 -15.73 -2.15
N GLU A 77 -5.10 -15.72 -1.16
CA GLU A 77 -4.41 -16.92 -0.68
C GLU A 77 -5.39 -17.94 -0.10
N ARG A 78 -6.30 -17.51 0.78
CA ARG A 78 -7.35 -18.38 1.35
C ARG A 78 -8.24 -18.97 0.27
N PHE A 79 -8.62 -18.19 -0.74
CA PHE A 79 -9.45 -18.67 -1.83
C PHE A 79 -8.70 -19.67 -2.72
N SER A 80 -7.43 -19.39 -3.02
CA SER A 80 -6.57 -20.28 -3.80
C SER A 80 -6.32 -21.63 -3.12
N GLY A 81 -6.21 -21.66 -1.79
CA GLY A 81 -6.07 -22.90 -1.02
C GLY A 81 -7.35 -23.74 -0.90
N ARG A 82 -8.52 -23.18 -1.30
CA ARG A 82 -9.82 -23.87 -1.27
C ARG A 82 -10.24 -24.43 -2.64
N LEU A 83 -9.50 -24.09 -3.70
CA LEU A 83 -9.68 -24.61 -5.06
C LEU A 83 -8.81 -25.85 -5.30
#